data_AF-A0A1J8R7K2-F1
#
_entry.id   AF-A0A1J8R7K2-F1
#
_cell.length_a   1.000
_cell.length_b   1.000
_cell.length_c   1.000
_cell.angle_alpha   90.00
_cell.angle_beta   90.00
_cell.angle_gamma   90.00
#
_symmetry.space_group_name_H-M   'P 1'
#
loop_
_entity.id
_entity.type
_entity.pdbx_description
1 polymer ?
#
loop_
_entity_poly.entity_id
_entity_poly.type
_entity_poly.pdbx_seq_one_letter_code
_entity_poly.pdbx_strand_id
1 'polypeptide(L)'
;MEGPDCQSSNKVAEAITTILALEKTLESQEASIHKLEMQLHGHCIPNMVEFNLQLIDARSRCARTTDTLRRHRAALGMDEKANLVKMKKDIYLTVHLNACAVKTCIRDHLHQRKFELERLERSYKATMTGEHKLYVNTQHSIKCREPGILKLRAPPSAVPPHIIPCDGIFLLDVDDNIWQDVGLDDERLDPPAWLSDEAVRNGICLQLEVDQCVEEEAQLMQEQAVIQEWMLAEWESMQAALNNAST
;
A
#
# COMPACT_ATOMS: atom_id res chain seq x y z
N MET A 1 38.98 13.25 12.76
CA MET A 1 38.53 12.69 11.46
C MET A 1 37.02 12.60 11.55
N GLU A 2 36.33 13.66 11.16
CA GLU A 2 34.88 13.65 10.98
C GLU A 2 34.60 13.14 9.56
N GLY A 3 33.81 12.10 9.44
CA GLY A 3 33.43 11.52 8.15
C GLY A 3 32.33 12.37 7.50
N PRO A 4 32.47 12.76 6.21
CA PRO A 4 31.37 13.28 5.43
C PRO A 4 30.83 12.16 4.54
N ASP A 5 29.55 11.74 4.68
CA ASP A 5 28.78 11.18 3.54
C ASP A 5 27.31 10.74 3.81
N CYS A 6 26.68 11.10 4.93
CA CYS A 6 25.26 10.74 5.11
C CYS A 6 24.29 11.55 4.22
N GLN A 7 24.61 12.80 3.86
CA GLN A 7 23.69 13.65 3.09
C GLN A 7 23.72 13.42 1.57
N SER A 8 24.83 12.92 1.03
CA SER A 8 24.99 12.60 -0.40
C SER A 8 24.24 11.31 -0.75
N SER A 9 24.37 10.28 0.08
CA SER A 9 23.66 9.00 -0.06
C SER A 9 22.14 9.17 -0.02
N ASN A 10 21.60 9.96 0.92
CA ASN A 10 20.16 10.17 1.05
C ASN A 10 19.56 10.88 -0.17
N LYS A 11 20.29 11.82 -0.78
CA LYS A 11 19.86 12.48 -2.03
C LYS A 11 19.87 11.54 -3.22
N VAL A 12 20.82 10.60 -3.27
CA VAL A 12 20.88 9.58 -4.32
C VAL A 12 19.73 8.58 -4.16
N ALA A 13 19.44 8.14 -2.93
CA ALA A 13 18.29 7.29 -2.64
C ALA A 13 16.97 7.97 -3.01
N GLU A 14 16.80 9.25 -2.66
CA GLU A 14 15.64 10.06 -3.02
C GLU A 14 15.53 10.26 -4.55
N ALA A 15 16.65 10.48 -5.24
CA ALA A 15 16.67 10.56 -6.70
C ALA A 15 16.27 9.22 -7.36
N ILE A 16 16.64 8.09 -6.76
CA ILE A 16 16.27 6.75 -7.26
C ILE A 16 14.79 6.46 -7.00
N THR A 17 14.27 6.74 -5.80
CA THR A 17 12.85 6.54 -5.47
C THR A 17 11.95 7.42 -6.33
N THR A 18 12.33 8.67 -6.58
CA THR A 18 11.60 9.57 -7.48
C THR A 18 11.59 9.05 -8.92
N ILE A 19 12.69 8.50 -9.44
CA ILE A 19 12.74 7.88 -10.77
C ILE A 19 11.80 6.67 -10.84
N LEU A 20 11.82 5.79 -9.83
CA LEU A 20 10.94 4.61 -9.79
C LEU A 20 9.45 4.99 -9.68
N ALA A 21 9.14 6.01 -8.88
CA ALA A 21 7.79 6.55 -8.80
C ALA A 21 7.33 7.12 -10.16
N LEU A 22 8.19 7.89 -10.84
CA LEU A 22 7.90 8.41 -12.19
C LEU A 22 7.70 7.28 -13.20
N GLU A 23 8.49 6.21 -13.15
CA GLU A 23 8.30 5.02 -13.99
C GLU A 23 6.93 4.36 -13.73
N LYS A 24 6.53 4.21 -12.47
CA LYS A 24 5.22 3.66 -12.13
C LYS A 24 4.06 4.53 -12.61
N THR A 25 4.20 5.86 -12.49
CA THR A 25 3.20 6.78 -13.03
C THR A 25 3.12 6.71 -14.55
N LEU A 26 4.25 6.52 -15.22
CA LEU A 26 4.30 6.35 -16.67
C LEU A 26 3.57 5.08 -17.11
N GLU A 27 3.83 3.94 -16.46
CA GLU A 27 3.13 2.66 -16.73
C GLU A 27 1.60 2.81 -16.61
N SER A 28 1.13 3.49 -15.56
CA SER A 28 -0.33 3.70 -15.37
C SER A 28 -0.94 4.66 -16.40
N GLN A 29 -0.19 5.68 -16.85
CA GLN A 29 -0.60 6.59 -17.92
C GLN A 29 -0.64 5.86 -19.27
N GLU A 30 0.35 5.03 -19.57
CA GLU A 30 0.40 4.20 -20.78
C GLU A 30 -0.75 3.18 -20.80
N ALA A 31 -1.04 2.52 -19.67
CA ALA A 31 -2.19 1.62 -19.55
C ALA A 31 -3.53 2.35 -19.77
N SER A 32 -3.65 3.59 -19.31
CA SER A 32 -4.82 4.43 -19.55
C SER A 32 -4.97 4.82 -21.02
N ILE A 33 -3.87 5.15 -21.70
CA ILE A 33 -3.86 5.40 -23.15
C ILE A 33 -4.27 4.14 -23.91
N HIS A 34 -3.68 2.98 -23.57
CA HIS A 34 -4.02 1.70 -24.20
C HIS A 34 -5.51 1.36 -24.02
N LYS A 35 -6.08 1.61 -22.83
CA LYS A 35 -7.52 1.43 -22.58
C LYS A 35 -8.38 2.32 -23.46
N LEU A 36 -8.02 3.60 -23.61
CA LEU A 36 -8.72 4.52 -24.51
C LEU A 36 -8.59 4.03 -25.95
N GLU A 37 -7.40 3.66 -26.41
CA GLU A 37 -7.17 3.13 -27.75
C GLU A 37 -7.96 1.84 -28.02
N MET A 38 -8.12 0.94 -27.04
CA MET A 38 -8.99 -0.24 -27.17
C MET A 38 -10.47 0.11 -27.30
N GLN A 39 -10.94 1.15 -26.60
CA GLN A 39 -12.33 1.64 -26.75
C GLN A 39 -12.58 2.22 -28.14
N LEU A 40 -11.55 2.82 -28.77
CA LEU A 40 -11.60 3.29 -30.15
C LEU A 40 -11.76 2.14 -31.16
N HIS A 41 -11.03 1.04 -30.98
CA HIS A 41 -11.17 -0.14 -31.84
C HIS A 41 -12.52 -0.84 -31.65
N GLY A 42 -13.06 -0.85 -30.43
CA GLY A 42 -14.34 -1.47 -30.08
C GLY A 42 -15.62 -0.71 -30.52
N HIS A 43 -15.51 0.43 -31.22
CA HIS A 43 -16.64 1.26 -31.69
C HIS A 43 -17.63 1.70 -30.58
N CYS A 44 -17.22 1.68 -29.31
CA CYS A 44 -18.05 2.05 -28.17
C CYS A 44 -17.73 3.49 -27.72
N ILE A 45 -17.93 4.46 -28.61
CA ILE A 45 -17.67 5.88 -28.32
C ILE A 45 -18.94 6.72 -28.54
N PRO A 46 -19.61 7.15 -27.45
CA PRO A 46 -20.80 8.00 -27.55
C PRO A 46 -20.52 9.44 -28.00
N ASN A 47 -19.33 9.97 -27.70
CA ASN A 47 -18.90 11.33 -28.07
C ASN A 47 -17.42 11.35 -28.49
N MET A 48 -17.20 11.45 -29.80
CA MET A 48 -15.86 11.44 -30.41
C MET A 48 -15.01 12.66 -30.06
N VAL A 49 -15.63 13.83 -29.83
CA VAL A 49 -14.92 15.07 -29.50
C VAL A 49 -14.36 15.00 -28.08
N GLU A 50 -15.19 14.60 -27.12
CA GLU A 50 -14.79 14.41 -25.72
C GLU A 50 -13.71 13.32 -25.60
N PHE A 51 -13.89 12.21 -26.30
CA PHE A 51 -12.92 11.12 -26.31
C PHE A 51 -11.56 11.55 -26.90
N ASN A 52 -11.56 12.28 -28.02
CA ASN A 52 -10.33 12.81 -28.61
C ASN A 52 -9.62 13.78 -27.66
N LEU A 53 -10.36 14.62 -26.94
CA LEU A 53 -9.79 15.54 -25.95
C LEU A 53 -9.12 14.77 -24.80
N GLN A 54 -9.79 13.74 -24.26
CA GLN A 54 -9.24 12.88 -23.22
C GLN A 54 -7.98 12.14 -23.67
N LEU A 55 -7.96 11.65 -24.90
CA LEU A 55 -6.82 10.93 -25.47
C LEU A 55 -5.63 11.85 -25.75
N ILE A 56 -5.87 13.07 -26.25
CA ILE A 56 -4.83 14.10 -26.41
C ILE A 56 -4.25 14.51 -25.05
N ASP A 57 -5.09 14.71 -24.05
CA ASP A 57 -4.64 15.08 -22.71
C ASP A 57 -3.88 13.93 -22.02
N ALA A 58 -4.34 12.69 -22.15
CA ALA A 58 -3.63 11.51 -21.65
C ALA A 58 -2.23 11.36 -22.29
N ARG A 59 -2.13 11.52 -23.62
CA ARG A 59 -0.85 11.52 -24.34
C ARG A 59 0.06 12.68 -23.93
N SER A 60 -0.51 13.87 -23.72
CA SER A 60 0.23 15.04 -23.26
C SER A 60 0.76 14.85 -21.84
N ARG A 61 -0.01 14.22 -20.94
CA ARG A 61 0.44 13.83 -19.60
C ARG A 61 1.61 12.84 -19.68
N CYS A 62 1.47 11.79 -20.49
CA CYS A 62 2.52 10.81 -20.73
C CYS A 62 3.82 11.47 -21.24
N ALA A 63 3.73 12.34 -22.25
CA ALA A 63 4.88 13.08 -22.79
C ALA A 63 5.60 13.95 -21.74
N ARG A 64 4.86 14.63 -20.86
CA ARG A 64 5.46 15.43 -19.77
C ARG A 64 6.19 14.55 -18.75
N THR A 65 5.60 13.41 -18.39
CA THR A 65 6.21 12.45 -17.45
C THR A 65 7.48 11.85 -18.04
N THR A 66 7.46 11.42 -19.32
CA THR A 66 8.64 10.86 -19.99
C THR A 66 9.79 11.87 -20.11
N ASP A 67 9.50 13.13 -20.46
CA ASP A 67 10.51 14.18 -20.53
C ASP A 67 11.13 14.52 -19.16
N THR A 68 10.32 14.44 -18.10
CA THR A 68 10.78 14.65 -16.72
C THR A 68 11.67 13.49 -16.29
N LEU A 69 11.25 12.26 -16.53
CA LEU A 69 12.01 11.04 -16.26
C LEU A 69 13.34 11.01 -17.03
N ARG A 70 13.35 11.45 -18.30
CA ARG A 70 14.58 11.61 -19.09
C ARG A 70 15.55 12.57 -18.41
N ARG A 71 15.07 13.72 -17.93
CA ARG A 71 15.90 14.73 -17.24
C ARG A 71 16.46 14.19 -15.93
N HIS A 72 15.65 13.51 -15.12
CA HIS A 72 16.12 12.89 -13.88
C HIS A 72 17.17 11.80 -14.14
N ARG A 73 16.96 10.92 -15.14
CA ARG A 73 17.98 9.93 -15.53
C ARG A 73 19.27 10.56 -16.09
N ALA A 74 19.16 11.68 -16.79
CA ALA A 74 20.33 12.40 -17.31
C ALA A 74 21.14 13.07 -16.20
N ALA A 75 20.48 13.49 -15.11
CA ALA A 75 21.11 14.10 -13.94
C ALA A 75 21.89 13.11 -13.06
N LEU A 76 21.64 11.79 -13.18
CA LEU A 76 22.42 10.76 -12.50
C LEU A 76 23.81 10.60 -13.13
N GLY A 77 24.85 10.48 -12.30
CA GLY A 77 26.21 10.13 -12.72
C GLY A 77 26.33 8.67 -13.16
N MET A 78 27.55 8.26 -13.54
CA MET A 78 27.80 6.91 -14.07
C MET A 78 27.65 5.84 -12.97
N ASP A 79 28.11 6.13 -11.76
CA ASP A 79 28.04 5.22 -10.63
C ASP A 79 26.60 5.07 -10.12
N GLU A 80 25.81 6.15 -10.08
CA GLU A 80 24.39 6.07 -9.70
C GLU A 80 23.55 5.33 -10.75
N LYS A 81 23.90 5.45 -12.04
CA LYS A 81 23.26 4.65 -13.11
C LYS A 81 23.59 3.17 -12.99
N ALA A 82 24.84 2.82 -12.66
CA ALA A 82 25.24 1.44 -12.42
C ALA A 82 24.53 0.87 -11.18
N ASN A 83 24.44 1.65 -10.09
CA ASN A 83 23.67 1.29 -8.90
C ASN A 83 22.19 1.11 -9.22
N LEU A 84 21.56 2.01 -9.99
CA LEU A 84 20.17 1.87 -10.40
C LEU A 84 19.94 0.55 -11.16
N VAL A 85 20.84 0.18 -12.08
CA VAL A 85 20.74 -1.09 -12.83
C VAL A 85 20.93 -2.29 -11.90
N LYS A 86 21.88 -2.22 -10.96
CA LYS A 86 22.10 -3.27 -9.95
C LYS A 86 20.87 -3.44 -9.05
N MET A 87 20.30 -2.35 -8.55
CA MET A 87 19.11 -2.34 -7.70
C MET A 87 17.88 -2.87 -8.43
N LYS A 88 17.69 -2.53 -9.72
CA LYS A 88 16.61 -3.09 -10.54
C LYS A 88 16.77 -4.59 -10.82
N LYS A 89 18.00 -5.10 -10.81
CA LYS A 89 18.27 -6.52 -10.99
C LYS A 89 18.02 -7.31 -9.70
N ASP A 90 18.20 -6.68 -8.55
CA ASP A 90 17.85 -7.25 -7.25
C ASP A 90 16.33 -7.23 -7.05
N ILE A 91 15.74 -8.43 -6.99
CA ILE A 91 14.30 -8.63 -6.85
C ILE A 91 13.80 -8.07 -5.51
N TYR A 92 14.56 -8.25 -4.44
CA TYR A 92 14.18 -7.79 -3.10
C TYR A 92 14.12 -6.26 -3.07
N LEU A 93 15.21 -5.60 -3.49
CA LEU A 93 15.27 -4.13 -3.53
C LEU A 93 14.19 -3.55 -4.45
N THR A 94 13.92 -4.18 -5.60
CA THR A 94 12.88 -3.73 -6.52
C THR A 94 11.48 -3.77 -5.89
N VAL A 95 11.13 -4.88 -5.25
CA VAL A 95 9.82 -5.02 -4.58
C VAL A 95 9.71 -4.05 -3.41
N HIS A 96 10.78 -3.89 -2.63
CA HIS A 96 10.84 -2.99 -1.48
C HIS A 96 10.64 -1.52 -1.89
N LEU A 97 11.38 -1.05 -2.89
CA LEU A 97 11.27 0.32 -3.40
C LEU A 97 9.88 0.60 -4.00
N ASN A 98 9.30 -0.38 -4.70
CA ASN A 98 7.94 -0.29 -5.21
C ASN A 98 6.90 -0.18 -4.08
N ALA A 99 7.07 -0.95 -3.00
CA ALA A 99 6.20 -0.86 -1.83
C ALA A 99 6.30 0.51 -1.14
N CYS A 100 7.52 1.05 -0.96
CA CYS A 100 7.73 2.41 -0.44
C CYS A 100 7.05 3.47 -1.30
N ALA A 101 7.21 3.39 -2.62
CA ALA A 101 6.61 4.34 -3.56
C ALA A 101 5.06 4.31 -3.49
N VAL A 102 4.46 3.10 -3.49
CA VAL A 102 3.01 2.94 -3.38
C VAL A 102 2.50 3.51 -2.05
N LYS A 103 3.18 3.22 -0.93
CA LYS A 103 2.79 3.72 0.38
C LYS A 103 2.83 5.25 0.44
N THR A 104 3.88 5.85 -0.10
CA THR A 104 4.02 7.31 -0.18
C THR A 104 2.88 7.92 -0.99
N CYS A 105 2.56 7.34 -2.15
CA CYS A 105 1.43 7.77 -2.97
C CYS A 105 0.08 7.69 -2.22
N ILE A 106 -0.15 6.63 -1.44
CA ILE A 106 -1.40 6.49 -0.67
C ILE A 106 -1.47 7.56 0.42
N ARG A 107 -0.37 7.82 1.13
CA ARG A 107 -0.31 8.89 2.14
C ARG A 107 -0.62 10.25 1.54
N ASP A 108 -0.04 10.57 0.39
CA ASP A 108 -0.30 11.82 -0.30
C ASP A 108 -1.77 11.96 -0.71
N HIS A 109 -2.39 10.88 -1.19
CA HIS A 109 -3.83 10.87 -1.49
C HIS A 109 -4.69 11.08 -0.25
N LEU A 110 -4.33 10.46 0.88
CA LEU A 110 -5.05 10.64 2.14
C LEU A 110 -4.90 12.06 2.68
N HIS A 111 -3.69 12.63 2.62
CA HIS A 111 -3.44 14.03 2.94
C HIS A 111 -4.30 14.95 2.07
N GLN A 112 -4.25 14.77 0.75
CA GLN A 112 -5.03 15.57 -0.18
C GLN A 112 -6.54 15.45 0.11
N ARG A 113 -7.02 14.24 0.37
CA ARG A 113 -8.43 13.99 0.68
C ARG A 113 -8.84 14.63 2.00
N LYS A 114 -7.99 14.58 3.02
CA LYS A 114 -8.20 15.28 4.29
C LYS A 114 -8.31 16.79 4.07
N PHE A 115 -7.38 17.38 3.32
CA PHE A 115 -7.43 18.81 3.00
C PHE A 115 -8.71 19.19 2.23
N GLU A 116 -9.14 18.37 1.28
CA GLU A 116 -10.41 18.57 0.56
C GLU A 116 -11.61 18.54 1.51
N LEU A 117 -11.67 17.56 2.41
CA LEU A 117 -12.75 17.42 3.39
C LEU A 117 -12.78 18.59 4.36
N GLU A 118 -11.64 19.00 4.90
CA GLU A 118 -11.55 20.19 5.76
C GLU A 118 -11.97 21.46 5.01
N ARG A 119 -11.62 21.58 3.72
CA ARG A 119 -12.05 22.71 2.90
C ARG A 119 -13.57 22.71 2.72
N LEU A 120 -14.16 21.56 2.46
CA LEU A 120 -15.60 21.38 2.35
C LEU A 120 -16.30 21.72 3.67
N GLU A 121 -15.79 21.20 4.79
CA GLU A 121 -16.33 21.43 6.12
C GLU A 121 -16.29 22.92 6.50
N ARG A 122 -15.17 23.62 6.24
CA ARG A 122 -15.07 25.07 6.45
C ARG A 122 -16.09 25.82 5.60
N SER A 123 -16.27 25.44 4.34
CA SER A 123 -17.27 26.06 3.46
C SER A 123 -18.70 25.82 3.94
N TYR A 124 -19.01 24.60 4.39
CA TYR A 124 -20.30 24.24 4.94
C TYR A 124 -20.60 25.00 6.25
N LYS A 125 -19.65 25.04 7.18
CA LYS A 125 -19.75 25.82 8.42
C LYS A 125 -19.91 27.32 8.14
N ALA A 126 -19.23 27.86 7.13
CA ALA A 126 -19.37 29.26 6.73
C ALA A 126 -20.79 29.57 6.22
N THR A 127 -21.35 28.69 5.38
CA THR A 127 -22.74 28.80 4.88
C THR A 127 -23.75 28.63 6.00
N MET A 128 -23.62 27.60 6.84
CA MET A 128 -24.46 27.36 8.01
C MET A 128 -24.42 28.52 9.01
N THR A 129 -23.25 29.10 9.27
CA THR A 129 -23.11 30.28 10.15
C THR A 129 -23.73 31.51 9.51
N GLY A 130 -23.64 31.67 8.19
CA GLY A 130 -24.31 32.72 7.42
C GLY A 130 -25.84 32.59 7.50
N GLU A 131 -26.37 31.39 7.25
CA GLU A 131 -27.78 31.07 7.39
C GLU A 131 -28.27 31.20 8.83
N HIS A 132 -27.46 30.82 9.82
CA HIS A 132 -27.78 31.00 11.23
C HIS A 132 -27.83 32.49 11.60
N LYS A 133 -26.91 33.31 11.09
CA LYS A 133 -26.97 34.77 11.26
C LYS A 133 -28.19 35.38 10.57
N LEU A 134 -28.53 34.93 9.37
CA LEU A 134 -29.76 35.32 8.67
C LEU A 134 -31.01 34.89 9.45
N TYR A 135 -31.02 33.68 10.00
CA TYR A 135 -32.08 33.13 10.83
C TYR A 135 -32.24 33.93 12.13
N VAL A 136 -31.15 34.25 12.83
CA VAL A 136 -31.16 35.09 14.05
C VAL A 136 -31.64 36.51 13.73
N ASN A 137 -31.23 37.08 12.61
CA ASN A 137 -31.68 38.42 12.18
C ASN A 137 -33.15 38.42 11.73
N THR A 138 -33.60 37.32 11.12
CA THR A 138 -35.00 37.08 10.75
C THR A 138 -35.85 36.85 12.00
N GLN A 139 -35.39 36.05 12.96
CA GLN A 139 -35.98 35.85 14.29
C GLN A 139 -36.10 37.16 15.05
N HIS A 140 -35.05 37.99 15.03
CA HIS A 140 -35.07 39.32 15.63
C HIS A 140 -36.11 40.21 14.94
N SER A 141 -36.14 40.21 13.60
CA SER A 141 -37.14 40.93 12.81
C SER A 141 -38.57 40.42 13.03
N ILE A 142 -38.74 39.12 13.23
CA ILE A 142 -40.01 38.46 13.57
C ILE A 142 -40.42 38.82 14.99
N LYS A 143 -39.53 38.79 16.00
CA LYS A 143 -39.81 39.24 17.37
C LYS A 143 -40.24 40.72 17.42
N CYS A 144 -39.64 41.57 16.60
CA CYS A 144 -40.09 42.95 16.46
C CYS A 144 -41.49 43.08 15.83
N ARG A 145 -41.94 42.08 15.06
CA ARG A 145 -43.26 42.02 14.39
C ARG A 145 -44.27 41.06 15.05
N GLU A 146 -43.85 40.25 16.02
CA GLU A 146 -44.62 39.26 16.78
C GLU A 146 -45.93 39.79 17.39
N PRO A 147 -46.00 41.02 17.96
CA PRO A 147 -47.26 41.54 18.48
C PRO A 147 -48.35 41.71 17.39
N GLY A 148 -47.99 41.71 16.10
CA GLY A 148 -48.93 41.70 14.98
C GLY A 148 -49.29 40.31 14.44
N ILE A 149 -48.39 39.31 14.59
CA ILE A 149 -48.52 37.97 13.98
C ILE A 149 -49.23 36.96 14.91
N LEU A 150 -49.22 37.18 16.22
CA LEU A 150 -49.96 36.35 17.20
C LEU A 150 -51.50 36.33 17.00
N LYS A 151 -52.03 37.11 16.05
CA LYS A 151 -53.43 37.01 15.59
C LYS A 151 -53.67 35.86 14.59
N LEU A 152 -52.64 35.17 14.10
CA LEU A 152 -52.76 34.07 13.15
C LEU A 152 -52.25 32.76 13.78
N ARG A 153 -53.18 31.82 14.00
CA ARG A 153 -52.95 30.55 14.73
C ARG A 153 -52.49 29.44 13.77
N ALA A 154 -51.36 28.79 14.07
CA ALA A 154 -50.90 27.62 13.32
C ALA A 154 -51.76 26.37 13.62
N PRO A 155 -51.94 25.43 12.66
CA PRO A 155 -52.77 24.24 12.86
C PRO A 155 -52.21 23.30 13.95
N PRO A 156 -53.05 22.54 14.69
CA PRO A 156 -52.66 21.77 15.88
C PRO A 156 -51.73 20.56 15.70
N SER A 157 -50.97 20.44 14.62
CA SER A 157 -50.26 19.19 14.28
C SER A 157 -48.89 19.34 13.60
N ALA A 158 -48.26 20.51 13.62
CA ALA A 158 -46.93 20.69 13.05
C ALA A 158 -45.82 20.21 14.01
N VAL A 159 -45.07 19.17 13.61
CA VAL A 159 -43.91 18.65 14.34
C VAL A 159 -42.62 19.09 13.64
N PRO A 160 -41.64 19.69 14.34
CA PRO A 160 -40.39 20.12 13.73
C PRO A 160 -39.43 18.95 13.41
N PRO A 161 -38.59 19.06 12.36
CA PRO A 161 -37.62 18.04 12.00
C PRO A 161 -36.45 17.94 12.99
N HIS A 162 -35.81 16.77 13.04
CA HIS A 162 -34.72 16.44 13.96
C HIS A 162 -33.34 16.87 13.43
N ILE A 163 -32.44 17.23 14.35
CA ILE A 163 -31.08 17.71 14.06
C ILE A 163 -30.12 16.52 13.96
N ILE A 164 -29.21 16.54 13.00
CA ILE A 164 -28.16 15.53 12.81
C ILE A 164 -26.90 15.97 13.57
N PRO A 165 -26.27 15.11 14.39
CA PRO A 165 -25.03 15.44 15.10
C PRO A 165 -23.82 15.43 14.15
N CYS A 166 -22.88 16.36 14.37
CA CYS A 166 -21.73 16.61 13.48
C CYS A 166 -20.41 15.95 13.92
N ASP A 167 -20.38 15.30 15.09
CA ASP A 167 -19.12 14.81 15.67
C ASP A 167 -18.73 13.44 15.09
N GLY A 168 -17.47 13.31 14.64
CA GLY A 168 -16.87 12.02 14.30
C GLY A 168 -16.93 11.58 12.84
N ILE A 169 -17.47 12.39 11.92
CA ILE A 169 -17.73 11.95 10.54
C ILE A 169 -16.44 11.86 9.68
N PHE A 170 -15.31 12.45 10.12
CA PHE A 170 -14.10 12.60 9.29
C PHE A 170 -12.74 12.39 10.01
N LEU A 171 -12.67 11.62 11.09
CA LEU A 171 -11.36 11.38 11.74
C LEU A 171 -10.50 10.39 10.96
N LEU A 172 -9.42 10.91 10.36
CA LEU A 172 -8.19 10.20 10.01
C LEU A 172 -7.24 10.37 11.21
N ASP A 173 -6.93 9.29 11.92
CA ASP A 173 -6.21 9.35 13.20
C ASP A 173 -4.69 9.30 12.99
N VAL A 174 -3.95 9.92 13.90
CA VAL A 174 -2.47 10.00 13.85
C VAL A 174 -1.84 8.64 14.15
N ASP A 175 -2.56 7.76 14.87
CA ASP A 175 -2.11 6.43 15.27
C ASP A 175 -2.39 5.33 14.23
N ASP A 176 -2.90 5.68 13.04
CA ASP A 176 -3.16 4.69 11.99
C ASP A 176 -1.86 4.02 11.52
N ASN A 177 -1.87 2.69 11.37
CA ASN A 177 -0.73 1.88 10.93
C ASN A 177 -0.14 2.31 9.57
N ILE A 178 -0.86 3.13 8.79
CA ILE A 178 -0.36 3.72 7.55
C ILE A 178 0.84 4.67 7.77
N TRP A 179 0.98 5.21 8.98
CA TRP A 179 2.09 6.08 9.37
C TRP A 179 3.31 5.32 9.89
N GLN A 180 3.19 4.02 10.20
CA GLN A 180 4.32 3.21 10.67
C GLN A 180 5.18 2.72 9.50
N ASP A 181 6.43 3.17 9.38
CA ASP A 181 7.40 2.73 8.36
C ASP A 181 8.28 1.54 8.77
N VAL A 182 7.81 0.73 9.71
CA VAL A 182 8.53 -0.46 10.19
C VAL A 182 8.83 -1.39 9.00
N GLY A 183 10.13 -1.61 8.75
CA GLY A 183 10.60 -2.45 7.65
C GLY A 183 10.51 -1.83 6.26
N LEU A 184 10.25 -0.53 6.12
CA LEU A 184 10.32 0.21 4.84
C LEU A 184 11.35 1.36 4.87
N ASP A 185 11.59 1.96 6.04
CA ASP A 185 12.56 3.05 6.26
C ASP A 185 13.97 2.57 6.68
N ASP A 186 14.29 1.28 6.50
CA ASP A 186 15.66 0.83 6.70
C ASP A 186 16.53 1.46 5.59
N GLU A 187 17.32 2.48 5.94
CA GLU A 187 18.28 3.20 5.07
C GLU A 187 19.36 2.30 4.42
N ARG A 188 19.28 0.98 4.63
CA ARG A 188 20.20 -0.02 4.09
C ARG A 188 19.91 -0.28 2.61
N LEU A 189 20.55 0.52 1.76
CA LEU A 189 20.67 0.28 0.32
C LEU A 189 21.43 -1.02 -0.01
N ASP A 190 22.16 -1.59 0.97
CA ASP A 190 22.86 -2.87 0.90
C ASP A 190 22.23 -3.89 1.87
N PRO A 191 21.12 -4.55 1.47
CA PRO A 191 20.51 -5.62 2.24
C PRO A 191 21.47 -6.81 2.41
N PRO A 192 21.36 -7.58 3.51
CA PRO A 192 22.17 -8.77 3.72
C PRO A 192 22.11 -9.75 2.54
N ALA A 193 23.23 -10.40 2.22
CA ALA A 193 23.33 -11.25 1.04
C ALA A 193 22.32 -12.42 1.02
N TRP A 194 21.91 -12.94 2.18
CA TRP A 194 20.86 -13.97 2.26
C TRP A 194 19.48 -13.48 1.82
N LEU A 195 19.29 -12.17 1.65
CA LEU A 195 18.04 -11.55 1.24
C LEU A 195 18.08 -11.09 -0.23
N SER A 196 19.22 -10.55 -0.66
CA SER A 196 19.44 -9.96 -2.00
C SER A 196 20.12 -10.88 -3.02
N ASP A 197 21.02 -11.75 -2.58
CA ASP A 197 21.78 -12.62 -3.46
C ASP A 197 21.08 -13.98 -3.62
N GLU A 198 20.63 -14.23 -4.85
CA GLU A 198 19.96 -15.47 -5.24
C GLU A 198 20.86 -16.70 -5.04
N ALA A 199 22.17 -16.58 -5.26
CA ALA A 199 23.10 -17.68 -5.08
C ALA A 199 23.27 -18.03 -3.59
N VAL A 200 23.32 -17.02 -2.72
CA VAL A 200 23.39 -17.22 -1.26
C VAL A 200 22.09 -17.85 -0.74
N ARG A 201 20.93 -17.38 -1.21
CA ARG A 201 19.63 -17.97 -0.87
C ARG A 201 19.52 -19.43 -1.27
N ASN A 202 19.87 -19.74 -2.51
CA ASN A 202 19.84 -21.11 -3.01
C ASN A 202 20.84 -21.98 -2.24
N GLY A 203 22.03 -21.46 -1.93
CA GLY A 203 23.01 -22.16 -1.11
C GLY A 203 22.49 -22.49 0.29
N ILE A 204 21.80 -21.56 0.97
CA ILE A 204 21.19 -21.80 2.27
C ILE A 204 20.09 -22.87 2.17
N CYS A 205 19.20 -22.78 1.18
CA CYS A 205 18.15 -23.78 0.98
C CYS A 205 18.73 -25.18 0.75
N LEU A 206 19.72 -25.30 -0.13
CA LEU A 206 20.39 -26.58 -0.41
C LEU A 206 21.10 -27.13 0.83
N GLN A 207 21.74 -26.27 1.63
CA GLN A 207 22.38 -26.71 2.88
C GLN A 207 21.35 -27.25 3.88
N LEU A 208 20.21 -26.58 4.03
CA LEU A 208 19.13 -27.03 4.91
C LEU A 208 18.51 -28.36 4.43
N GLU A 209 18.37 -28.55 3.13
CA GLU A 209 17.92 -29.84 2.56
C GLU A 209 18.90 -30.97 2.87
N VAL A 210 20.21 -30.72 2.76
CA VAL A 210 21.23 -31.70 3.15
C VAL A 210 21.17 -32.02 4.63
N ASP A 211 21.07 -30.99 5.48
CA ASP A 211 20.98 -31.16 6.94
C ASP A 211 19.72 -31.96 7.31
N GLN A 212 18.58 -31.68 6.66
CA GLN A 212 17.34 -32.43 6.83
C GLN A 212 17.49 -33.90 6.39
N CYS A 213 18.13 -34.16 5.25
CA CYS A 213 18.37 -35.54 4.82
C CYS A 213 19.23 -36.32 5.83
N VAL A 214 20.23 -35.68 6.44
CA VAL A 214 21.07 -36.32 7.47
C VAL A 214 20.25 -36.62 8.74
N GLU A 215 19.39 -35.69 9.16
CA GLU A 215 18.50 -35.90 10.31
C GLU A 215 17.50 -37.03 10.04
N GLU A 216 16.88 -37.04 8.86
CA GLU A 216 15.95 -38.10 8.45
C GLU A 216 16.63 -39.46 8.35
N GLU A 217 17.86 -39.56 7.82
CA GLU A 217 18.62 -40.81 7.79
C GLU A 217 18.89 -41.34 9.20
N ALA A 218 19.31 -40.46 10.12
CA ALA A 218 19.55 -40.85 11.52
C ALA A 218 18.26 -41.33 12.19
N GLN A 219 17.13 -40.65 11.94
CA GLN A 219 15.83 -41.07 12.45
C GLN A 219 15.41 -42.44 11.90
N LEU A 220 15.55 -42.66 10.59
CA LEU A 220 15.22 -43.93 9.94
C LEU A 220 16.07 -45.08 10.48
N MET A 221 17.37 -44.85 10.74
CA MET A 221 18.24 -45.85 11.36
C MET A 221 17.75 -46.23 12.77
N GLN A 222 17.34 -45.24 13.57
CA GLN A 222 16.81 -45.49 14.90
C GLN A 222 15.48 -46.26 14.84
N GLU A 223 14.56 -45.85 13.97
CA GLU A 223 13.28 -46.54 13.76
C GLU A 223 13.50 -47.98 13.28
N GLN A 224 14.44 -48.20 12.36
CA GLN A 224 14.81 -49.53 11.91
C GLN A 224 15.30 -50.41 13.07
N ALA A 225 16.20 -49.90 13.91
CA ALA A 225 16.72 -50.64 15.06
C ALA A 225 15.60 -51.01 16.04
N VAL A 226 14.70 -50.08 16.35
CA VAL A 226 13.56 -50.32 17.23
C VAL A 226 12.62 -51.39 16.66
N ILE A 227 12.33 -51.36 15.36
CA ILE A 227 11.47 -52.37 14.72
C ILE A 227 12.13 -53.75 14.76
N GLN A 228 13.44 -53.82 14.52
CA GLN A 228 14.18 -55.08 14.56
C GLN A 228 14.21 -55.67 15.97
N GLU A 229 14.48 -54.86 16.99
CA GLU A 229 14.44 -55.28 18.39
C GLU A 229 13.05 -55.79 18.79
N TRP A 230 12.01 -55.05 18.41
CA TRP A 230 10.62 -55.45 18.69
C TRP A 230 10.27 -56.79 18.01
N MET A 231 10.65 -56.98 16.74
CA MET A 231 10.38 -58.21 16.01
C MET A 231 11.09 -59.42 16.62
N LEU A 232 12.33 -59.25 17.07
CA LEU A 232 13.08 -60.31 17.76
C LEU A 232 12.43 -60.68 19.09
N ALA A 233 12.04 -59.69 19.90
CA ALA A 233 11.36 -59.91 21.17
C ALA A 233 10.02 -60.66 20.99
N GLU A 234 9.24 -60.29 19.98
CA GLU A 234 7.99 -61.00 19.64
C GLU A 234 8.26 -62.44 19.19
N TRP A 235 9.27 -62.66 18.35
CA TRP A 235 9.64 -64.00 17.92
C TRP A 235 10.03 -64.91 19.10
N GLU A 236 10.86 -64.40 20.02
CA GLU A 236 11.25 -65.11 21.24
C GLU A 236 10.04 -65.44 22.12
N SER A 237 9.11 -64.51 22.27
CA SER A 237 7.85 -64.70 22.99
C SER A 237 7.00 -65.82 22.38
N MET A 238 6.84 -65.82 21.05
CA MET A 238 6.12 -66.87 20.32
C MET A 238 6.78 -68.24 20.48
N GLN A 239 8.12 -68.29 20.40
CA GLN A 239 8.88 -69.53 20.56
C GLN A 239 8.73 -70.10 21.98
N ALA A 240 8.78 -69.23 23.00
CA ALA A 240 8.57 -69.61 24.39
C ALA A 240 7.15 -70.16 24.63
N ALA A 241 6.13 -69.50 24.06
CA ALA A 241 4.74 -69.97 24.13
C ALA A 241 4.56 -71.35 23.48
N LEU A 242 5.17 -71.58 22.32
CA LEU A 242 5.13 -72.88 21.62
C LEU A 242 5.80 -74.00 22.43
N ASN A 243 6.96 -73.71 23.02
CA ASN A 243 7.69 -74.69 23.84
C ASN A 243 6.88 -75.06 25.10
N ASN A 244 6.28 -74.07 25.76
CA ASN A 244 5.43 -74.29 26.94
C ASN A 244 4.15 -75.07 26.62
N ALA A 245 3.59 -74.93 25.41
CA ALA A 245 2.42 -75.70 24.97
C ALA A 245 2.74 -77.16 24.60
N SER A 246 4.02 -77.48 24.40
CA SER A 246 4.49 -78.81 23.98
C SER A 246 4.95 -79.70 25.16
N THR A 247 5.03 -79.13 26.36
CA THR A 247 5.27 -79.81 27.66
C THR A 247 3.97 -80.02 28.42
#